data_AF-A0A8K0SSL2-F1
#
_entry.id   AF-A0A8K0SSL2-F1
#
_cell.length_a   1.000
_cell.length_b   1.000
_cell.length_c   1.000
_cell.angle_alpha   90.00
_cell.angle_beta   90.00
_cell.angle_gamma   90.00
#
_symmetry.space_group_name_H-M   'P 1'
#
loop_
_entity.id
_entity.type
_entity.pdbx_description
1 polymer ?
#
loop_
_entity_poly.entity_id
_entity_poly.type
_entity_poly.pdbx_seq_one_letter_code
_entity_poly.pdbx_strand_id
1 'polypeptide(L)'
;MRLSLPLVAAWAIPGIMANFDLYRVDFTYIDQPSKVYWQAFEAEGNCDTSKETASFEERKDTSGDKIGVRCDGHGCKQFAPIHEITQLEMHFSNDPLYHYTIYQDRGYEMYGLDGKIYGHCIPFPNGDFDCDVVGGPYAQASRKFRCLTSLTAAQIDDAFWDR
;
A
#
# COMPACT_ATOMS: atom_id res chain seq x y z
N MET A 1 -33.89 29.79 43.47
CA MET A 1 -34.08 29.07 42.20
C MET A 1 -32.72 28.55 41.75
N ARG A 2 -32.44 27.25 41.87
CA ARG A 2 -31.13 26.66 41.52
C ARG A 2 -31.19 26.19 40.06
N LEU A 3 -30.44 26.84 39.17
CA LEU A 3 -30.25 26.38 37.79
C LEU A 3 -29.28 25.20 37.79
N SER A 4 -29.77 24.01 37.48
CA SER A 4 -28.95 22.84 37.18
C SER A 4 -28.64 22.82 35.68
N LEU A 5 -27.36 22.99 35.33
CA LEU A 5 -26.85 22.81 33.96
C LEU A 5 -26.82 21.31 33.63
N PRO A 6 -27.32 20.87 32.46
CA PRO A 6 -27.14 19.50 32.01
C PRO A 6 -25.71 19.31 31.48
N LEU A 7 -25.02 18.29 32.00
CA LEU A 7 -23.75 17.81 31.46
C LEU A 7 -24.04 17.17 30.09
N VAL A 8 -23.57 17.77 29.01
CA VAL A 8 -23.59 17.13 27.69
C VAL A 8 -22.39 16.18 27.63
N ALA A 9 -22.65 14.87 27.72
CA ALA A 9 -21.63 13.87 27.46
C ALA A 9 -21.30 13.86 25.96
N ALA A 10 -20.10 14.29 25.59
CA ALA A 10 -19.59 14.17 24.24
C ALA A 10 -19.28 12.69 23.95
N TRP A 11 -20.06 12.07 23.08
CA TRP A 11 -19.80 10.73 22.59
C TRP A 11 -18.62 10.79 21.62
N ALA A 12 -17.47 10.26 22.00
CA ALA A 12 -16.37 10.05 21.08
C ALA A 12 -16.78 8.95 20.09
N ILE A 13 -17.11 9.33 18.86
CA ILE A 13 -17.28 8.37 17.76
C ILE A 13 -15.87 7.83 17.48
N PRO A 14 -15.62 6.50 17.58
CA PRO A 14 -14.35 5.94 17.17
C PRO A 14 -14.14 6.31 15.69
N GLY A 15 -13.06 7.03 15.40
CA GLY A 15 -12.68 7.33 14.02
C GLY A 15 -12.51 6.01 13.28
N ILE A 16 -13.23 5.86 12.17
CA ILE A 16 -13.06 4.71 11.29
C ILE A 16 -11.62 4.80 10.78
N MET A 17 -10.75 3.91 11.26
CA MET A 17 -9.43 3.75 10.67
C MET A 17 -9.61 3.09 9.31
N ALA A 18 -9.14 3.75 8.26
CA ALA A 18 -9.03 3.13 6.95
C ALA A 18 -7.88 2.11 6.96
N ASN A 19 -7.91 1.19 6.02
CA ASN A 19 -6.81 0.30 5.79
C ASN A 19 -6.71 -0.07 4.32
N PHE A 20 -5.51 -0.46 3.92
CA PHE A 20 -5.30 -1.10 2.62
C PHE A 20 -4.33 -2.25 2.74
N ASP A 21 -4.52 -3.25 1.89
CA ASP A 21 -3.61 -4.36 1.69
C ASP A 21 -2.70 -4.05 0.52
N LEU A 22 -1.39 -4.14 0.75
CA LEU A 22 -0.36 -3.85 -0.23
C LEU A 22 0.19 -5.16 -0.78
N TYR A 23 0.10 -5.28 -2.10
CA TYR A 23 0.52 -6.45 -2.86
C TYR A 23 1.73 -6.11 -3.74
N ARG A 24 2.67 -7.06 -3.84
CA ARG A 24 3.67 -7.09 -4.90
C ARG A 24 3.13 -7.92 -6.05
N VAL A 25 3.22 -7.41 -7.27
CA VAL A 25 2.64 -8.03 -8.46
C VAL A 25 3.71 -8.23 -9.53
N ASP A 26 3.97 -9.49 -9.87
CA ASP A 26 4.96 -9.88 -10.86
C ASP A 26 4.28 -10.21 -12.17
N PHE A 27 4.49 -9.38 -13.18
CA PHE A 27 4.02 -9.62 -14.53
C PHE A 27 5.10 -10.34 -15.31
N THR A 28 4.78 -11.55 -15.75
CA THR A 28 5.61 -12.36 -16.64
C THR A 28 5.07 -12.28 -18.06
N TYR A 29 5.92 -11.88 -18.98
CA TYR A 29 5.64 -11.78 -20.40
C TYR A 29 6.38 -12.89 -21.15
N ILE A 30 5.83 -13.35 -22.28
CA ILE A 30 6.44 -14.45 -23.06
C ILE A 30 7.74 -13.99 -23.74
N ASP A 31 7.80 -12.72 -24.16
CA ASP A 31 8.85 -12.16 -25.02
C ASP A 31 9.52 -10.93 -24.44
N GLN A 32 9.17 -10.53 -23.21
CA GLN A 32 9.71 -9.35 -22.54
C GLN A 32 10.21 -9.72 -21.14
N PRO A 33 11.17 -8.94 -20.58
CA PRO A 33 11.54 -9.09 -19.18
C PRO A 33 10.33 -8.93 -18.27
N SER A 34 10.26 -9.74 -17.22
CA SER A 34 9.23 -9.59 -16.19
C SER A 34 9.32 -8.20 -15.55
N LYS A 35 8.16 -7.66 -15.18
CA LYS A 35 8.05 -6.38 -14.47
C LYS A 35 7.42 -6.60 -13.11
N VAL A 36 7.83 -5.76 -12.16
CA VAL A 36 7.32 -5.80 -10.78
C VAL A 36 6.60 -4.50 -10.52
N TYR A 37 5.38 -4.63 -10.03
CA TYR A 37 4.54 -3.52 -9.60
C TYR A 37 4.05 -3.76 -8.18
N TRP A 38 3.46 -2.73 -7.62
CA TRP A 38 2.80 -2.76 -6.34
C TRP A 38 1.40 -2.21 -6.50
N GLN A 39 0.43 -2.80 -5.80
CA GLN A 39 -0.98 -2.40 -5.83
C GLN A 39 -1.53 -2.34 -4.41
N ALA A 40 -2.37 -1.34 -4.14
CA ALA A 40 -3.06 -1.17 -2.86
C ALA A 40 -4.54 -1.47 -3.03
N PHE A 41 -5.11 -2.30 -2.16
CA PHE A 41 -6.53 -2.69 -2.19
C PHE A 41 -7.20 -2.41 -0.85
N GLU A 42 -8.47 -2.00 -0.84
CA GLU A 42 -9.25 -1.83 0.41
C GLU A 42 -9.40 -3.13 1.20
N ALA A 43 -9.48 -4.25 0.47
CA ALA A 43 -9.69 -5.58 1.00
C ALA A 43 -8.78 -6.57 0.27
N GLU A 44 -9.02 -7.87 0.47
CA GLU A 44 -8.30 -8.91 -0.27
C GLU A 44 -8.49 -8.73 -1.78
N GLY A 45 -7.39 -8.55 -2.50
CA GLY A 45 -7.39 -8.34 -3.94
C GLY A 45 -7.72 -9.63 -4.71
N ASN A 46 -8.13 -9.47 -5.97
CA ASN A 46 -8.31 -10.58 -6.90
C ASN A 46 -8.03 -10.11 -8.34
N CYS A 47 -8.18 -11.02 -9.31
CA CYS A 47 -7.88 -10.74 -10.71
C CYS A 47 -8.81 -9.74 -11.40
N ASP A 48 -10.02 -9.54 -10.89
CA ASP A 48 -10.93 -8.55 -11.46
C ASP A 48 -10.54 -7.16 -10.93
N THR A 49 -10.36 -7.03 -9.61
CA THR A 49 -9.95 -5.75 -9.01
C THR A 49 -8.54 -5.33 -9.44
N SER A 50 -7.60 -6.27 -9.56
CA SER A 50 -6.20 -5.99 -9.93
C SER A 50 -6.07 -5.33 -11.31
N LYS A 51 -6.98 -5.60 -12.25
CA LYS A 51 -6.96 -4.97 -13.58
C LYS A 51 -7.37 -3.50 -13.55
N GLU A 52 -8.15 -3.11 -12.55
CA GLU A 52 -8.72 -1.77 -12.40
C GLU A 52 -7.89 -0.91 -11.43
N THR A 53 -7.10 -1.54 -10.56
CA THR A 53 -6.25 -0.87 -9.57
C THR A 53 -4.94 -0.34 -10.17
N ALA A 54 -4.58 0.88 -9.80
CA ALA A 54 -3.31 1.52 -10.14
C ALA A 54 -2.12 0.61 -9.80
N SER A 55 -1.19 0.55 -10.74
CA SER A 55 0.03 -0.25 -10.63
C SER A 55 1.24 0.67 -10.46
N PHE A 56 1.86 0.62 -9.30
CA PHE A 56 3.04 1.41 -8.96
C PHE A 56 4.30 0.60 -9.27
N GLU A 57 5.06 0.99 -10.29
CA GLU A 57 6.26 0.26 -10.70
C GLU A 57 7.29 0.18 -9.56
N GLU A 58 7.92 -0.99 -9.41
CA GLU A 58 9.05 -1.13 -8.50
C GLU A 58 10.30 -0.42 -9.06
N ARG A 59 10.91 0.45 -8.26
CA ARG A 59 12.02 1.32 -8.66
C ARG A 59 13.17 1.24 -7.68
N LYS A 60 14.36 1.54 -8.18
CA LYS A 60 15.55 1.74 -7.32
C LYS A 60 15.52 3.08 -6.57
N ASP A 61 14.73 4.03 -7.06
CA ASP A 61 14.65 5.40 -6.56
C ASP A 61 13.25 5.98 -6.80
N THR A 62 12.63 6.46 -5.72
CA THR A 62 11.31 7.10 -5.66
C THR A 62 11.40 8.56 -5.18
N SER A 63 12.61 9.12 -5.15
CA SER A 63 12.84 10.52 -4.75
C SER A 63 12.36 11.52 -5.80
N GLY A 64 12.15 12.77 -5.36
CA GLY A 64 11.66 13.84 -6.22
C GLY A 64 10.20 13.61 -6.60
N ASP A 65 9.92 13.62 -7.90
CA ASP A 65 8.58 13.45 -8.50
C ASP A 65 8.29 12.02 -8.95
N LYS A 66 9.20 11.07 -8.68
CA LYS A 66 9.15 9.71 -9.22
C LYS A 66 8.20 8.82 -8.44
N ILE A 67 7.00 8.66 -8.98
CA ILE A 67 5.99 7.73 -8.47
C ILE A 67 6.42 6.29 -8.69
N GLY A 68 6.19 5.44 -7.69
CA GLY A 68 6.54 4.04 -7.66
C GLY A 68 6.76 3.52 -6.24
N VAL A 69 7.29 2.32 -6.14
CA VAL A 69 7.65 1.71 -4.86
C VAL A 69 9.10 1.25 -4.91
N ARG A 70 9.90 1.58 -3.90
CA ARG A 70 11.24 1.03 -3.72
C ARG A 70 11.19 0.00 -2.59
N CYS A 71 11.59 -1.22 -2.91
CA CYS A 71 11.72 -2.30 -1.94
C CYS A 71 13.21 -2.61 -1.70
N ASP A 72 13.59 -2.73 -0.43
CA ASP A 72 14.92 -3.18 -0.01
C ASP A 72 14.84 -4.36 0.97
N GLY A 73 15.86 -5.21 0.94
CA GLY A 73 15.94 -6.46 1.69
C GLY A 73 15.59 -7.71 0.88
N HIS A 74 15.82 -8.88 1.49
CA HIS A 74 15.60 -10.18 0.83
C HIS A 74 14.12 -10.51 0.63
N GLY A 75 13.23 -9.87 1.39
CA GLY A 75 11.78 -10.04 1.34
C GLY A 75 11.11 -9.44 0.09
N CYS A 76 11.86 -8.69 -0.73
CA CYS A 76 11.39 -8.06 -1.97
C CYS A 76 11.19 -9.02 -3.15
N LYS A 77 11.29 -10.33 -2.92
CA LYS A 77 10.96 -11.37 -3.91
C LYS A 77 9.55 -11.89 -3.66
N GLN A 78 8.94 -12.47 -4.69
CA GLN A 78 7.54 -12.92 -4.68
C GLN A 78 7.23 -13.75 -3.43
N PHE A 79 7.99 -14.83 -3.23
CA PHE A 79 7.76 -15.79 -2.15
C PHE A 79 8.73 -15.65 -0.98
N ALA A 80 9.51 -14.57 -0.93
CA ALA A 80 10.39 -14.35 0.21
C ALA A 80 9.60 -13.93 1.46
N PRO A 81 10.09 -14.29 2.68
CA PRO A 81 9.43 -13.89 3.91
C PRO A 81 9.29 -12.37 4.01
N ILE A 82 8.09 -11.89 4.32
CA ILE A 82 7.78 -10.45 4.37
C ILE A 82 8.67 -9.72 5.37
N HIS A 83 9.00 -10.37 6.49
CA HIS A 83 9.86 -9.80 7.52
C HIS A 83 11.31 -9.61 7.06
N GLU A 84 11.71 -10.08 5.88
CA GLU A 84 13.02 -9.77 5.29
C GLU A 84 12.99 -8.52 4.39
N ILE A 85 11.84 -7.83 4.27
CA ILE A 85 11.77 -6.47 3.72
C ILE A 85 12.25 -5.52 4.82
N THR A 86 13.45 -4.97 4.63
CA THR A 86 14.10 -4.07 5.58
C THR A 86 13.57 -2.64 5.45
N GLN A 87 13.25 -2.23 4.23
CA GLN A 87 12.66 -0.93 3.91
C GLN A 87 11.69 -1.06 2.73
N LEU A 88 10.55 -0.40 2.82
CA LEU A 88 9.63 -0.20 1.70
C LEU A 88 9.25 1.27 1.65
N GLU A 89 9.65 1.93 0.56
CA GLU A 89 9.34 3.34 0.29
C GLU A 89 8.28 3.39 -0.82
N MET A 90 7.16 4.04 -0.51
CA MET A 90 5.97 4.11 -1.34
C MET A 90 5.74 5.56 -1.72
N HIS A 91 5.87 5.90 -2.99
CA HIS A 91 5.51 7.21 -3.52
C HIS A 91 4.36 7.03 -4.49
N PHE A 92 3.14 7.29 -4.03
CA PHE A 92 1.93 7.07 -4.79
C PHE A 92 1.52 8.30 -5.62
N SER A 93 1.68 9.52 -5.13
CA SER A 93 1.27 10.75 -5.82
C SER A 93 2.02 11.98 -5.31
N ASN A 94 2.14 13.00 -6.16
CA ASN A 94 2.74 14.30 -5.82
C ASN A 94 1.70 15.33 -5.31
N ASP A 95 0.45 15.24 -5.75
CA ASP A 95 -0.64 16.13 -5.34
C ASP A 95 -1.99 15.37 -5.31
N PRO A 96 -2.57 15.08 -4.13
CA PRO A 96 -1.96 15.26 -2.82
C PRO A 96 -0.69 14.41 -2.67
N LEU A 97 0.25 14.86 -1.83
CA LEU A 97 1.50 14.13 -1.61
C LEU A 97 1.26 12.87 -0.76
N TYR A 98 1.40 11.71 -1.39
CA TYR A 98 1.36 10.40 -0.73
C TYR A 98 2.73 9.72 -0.88
N HIS A 99 3.64 10.05 0.04
CA HIS A 99 4.99 9.49 0.08
C HIS A 99 5.31 9.02 1.49
N TYR A 100 5.48 7.72 1.63
CA TYR A 100 5.69 7.06 2.91
C TYR A 100 6.83 6.05 2.86
N THR A 101 7.49 5.83 3.99
CA THR A 101 8.48 4.76 4.14
C THR A 101 8.21 3.97 5.41
N ILE A 102 8.21 2.64 5.28
CA ILE A 102 8.20 1.71 6.43
C ILE A 102 9.56 1.04 6.57
N TYR A 103 9.97 0.79 7.81
CA TYR A 103 11.23 0.15 8.14
C TYR A 103 11.01 -1.02 9.11
N GLN A 104 11.67 -2.14 8.85
CA GLN A 104 11.59 -3.32 9.72
C GLN A 104 12.06 -3.03 11.14
N ASP A 105 13.20 -2.36 11.28
CA ASP A 105 13.83 -2.03 12.56
C ASP A 105 13.07 -0.96 13.37
N ARG A 106 12.02 -0.37 12.77
CA ARG A 106 11.12 0.59 13.41
C ARG A 106 9.70 0.05 13.53
N GLY A 107 9.52 -1.27 13.48
CA GLY A 107 8.22 -1.90 13.64
C GLY A 107 7.23 -1.59 12.53
N TYR A 108 7.70 -1.24 11.32
CA TYR A 108 6.88 -0.95 10.14
C TYR A 108 5.88 0.22 10.32
N GLU A 109 6.23 1.21 11.15
CA GLU A 109 5.54 2.50 11.16
C GLU A 109 5.67 3.23 9.82
N MET A 110 4.60 3.85 9.36
CA MET A 110 4.50 4.51 8.05
C MET A 110 4.90 5.98 8.16
N TYR A 111 6.18 6.26 7.93
CA TYR A 111 6.76 7.59 8.05
C TYR A 111 6.55 8.42 6.79
N GLY A 112 6.03 9.64 6.91
CA GLY A 112 6.04 10.63 5.83
C GLY A 112 7.40 11.30 5.65
N LEU A 113 7.55 12.09 4.57
CA LEU A 113 8.76 12.90 4.34
C LEU A 113 9.03 13.95 5.43
N ASP A 114 8.00 14.33 6.19
CA ASP A 114 8.10 15.23 7.34
C ASP A 114 8.56 14.52 8.63
N GLY A 115 8.81 13.21 8.58
CA GLY A 115 9.22 12.38 9.71
C GLY A 115 8.10 12.00 10.67
N LYS A 116 6.84 12.37 10.39
CA LYS A 116 5.68 11.98 11.21
C LYS A 116 5.17 10.60 10.81
N ILE A 117 4.47 9.95 11.72
CA ILE A 117 3.83 8.66 11.51
C ILE A 117 2.39 8.90 11.03
N TYR A 118 2.04 8.32 9.88
CA TYR A 118 0.72 8.41 9.25
C TYR A 118 -0.09 7.12 9.34
N GLY A 119 0.51 6.06 9.89
CA GLY A 119 -0.11 4.76 10.01
C GLY A 119 0.90 3.71 10.43
N HIS A 120 0.44 2.47 10.49
CA HIS A 120 1.24 1.32 10.87
C HIS A 120 0.94 0.17 9.91
N CYS A 121 1.98 -0.43 9.33
CA CYS A 121 1.84 -1.57 8.43
C CYS A 121 2.24 -2.86 9.12
N ILE A 122 1.43 -3.90 8.99
CA ILE A 122 1.65 -5.21 9.61
C ILE A 122 1.99 -6.20 8.49
N PRO A 123 3.04 -7.03 8.61
CA PRO A 123 3.22 -8.17 7.73
C PRO A 123 1.96 -9.02 7.69
N PHE A 124 1.35 -9.14 6.51
CA PHE A 124 0.00 -9.68 6.37
C PHE A 124 -0.05 -10.77 5.28
N PRO A 125 0.52 -11.96 5.56
CA PRO A 125 0.61 -13.04 4.58
C PRO A 125 -0.76 -13.63 4.22
N ASN A 126 -0.76 -14.52 3.23
CA ASN A 126 -1.95 -15.17 2.64
C ASN A 126 -2.79 -14.20 1.80
N GLY A 127 -3.75 -14.71 1.02
CA GLY A 127 -4.54 -13.88 0.10
C GLY A 127 -3.83 -13.54 -1.21
N ASP A 128 -2.76 -14.28 -1.53
CA ASP A 128 -2.07 -14.26 -2.81
C ASP A 128 -3.00 -14.77 -3.91
N PHE A 129 -2.87 -14.21 -5.13
CA PHE A 129 -3.67 -14.63 -6.27
C PHE A 129 -2.86 -14.57 -7.56
N ASP A 130 -3.20 -15.46 -8.49
CA ASP A 130 -2.57 -15.53 -9.80
C ASP A 130 -3.62 -15.25 -10.88
N CYS A 131 -3.27 -14.40 -11.84
CA CYS A 131 -4.13 -14.02 -12.94
C CYS A 131 -3.55 -14.50 -14.25
N ASP A 132 -4.26 -15.43 -14.87
CA ASP A 132 -4.03 -15.81 -16.26
C ASP A 132 -4.88 -14.92 -17.16
N VAL A 133 -4.23 -14.23 -18.08
CA VAL A 133 -4.89 -13.44 -19.10
C VAL A 133 -4.60 -14.10 -20.44
N VAL A 134 -5.63 -14.66 -21.07
CA VAL A 134 -5.52 -15.25 -22.41
C VAL A 134 -4.99 -14.19 -23.38
N GLY A 135 -3.76 -14.38 -23.87
CA GLY A 135 -3.07 -13.44 -24.76
C GLY A 135 -2.44 -12.21 -24.07
N GLY A 136 -2.43 -12.17 -22.74
CA GLY A 136 -1.80 -11.13 -21.94
C GLY A 136 -0.67 -11.67 -21.04
N PRO A 137 -0.06 -10.82 -20.20
CA PRO A 137 0.90 -11.28 -19.21
C PRO A 137 0.24 -12.11 -18.12
N TYR A 138 0.96 -13.11 -17.63
CA TYR A 138 0.63 -13.80 -16.39
C TYR A 138 1.05 -12.93 -15.21
N ALA A 139 0.12 -12.65 -14.29
CA ALA A 139 0.38 -11.81 -13.12
C ALA A 139 0.31 -12.64 -11.84
N GLN A 140 1.33 -12.55 -10.99
CA GLN A 140 1.34 -13.18 -9.67
C GLN A 140 1.34 -12.09 -8.59
N ALA A 141 0.28 -12.02 -7.80
CA ALA A 141 0.14 -11.05 -6.74
C ALA A 141 0.36 -11.72 -5.37
N SER A 142 1.32 -11.22 -4.60
CA SER A 142 1.59 -11.67 -3.23
C SER A 142 1.28 -10.56 -2.23
N ARG A 143 0.43 -10.85 -1.25
CA ARG A 143 0.08 -9.89 -0.19
C ARG A 143 1.27 -9.74 0.75
N LYS A 144 1.71 -8.50 0.95
CA LYS A 144 2.86 -8.19 1.81
C LYS A 144 2.43 -7.55 3.10
N PHE A 145 1.71 -6.43 3.03
CA PHE A 145 1.36 -5.67 4.23
C PHE A 145 -0.12 -5.34 4.28
N ARG A 146 -0.65 -5.20 5.49
CA ARG A 146 -1.88 -4.45 5.75
C ARG A 146 -1.49 -3.16 6.48
N CYS A 147 -1.77 -2.02 5.89
CA CYS A 147 -1.47 -0.71 6.44
C CYS A 147 -2.72 -0.11 7.07
N LEU A 148 -2.65 0.22 8.35
CA LEU A 148 -3.70 0.88 9.12
C LEU A 148 -3.41 2.38 9.16
N THR A 149 -4.26 3.18 8.54
CA THR A 149 -4.02 4.62 8.34
C THR A 149 -5.35 5.39 8.18
N SER A 150 -5.28 6.69 7.90
CA SER A 150 -6.45 7.47 7.49
C SER A 150 -6.67 7.48 5.97
N LEU A 151 -5.70 6.96 5.20
CA LEU A 151 -5.72 6.88 3.75
C LEU A 151 -6.37 5.57 3.28
N THR A 152 -7.30 5.69 2.35
CA THR A 152 -7.97 4.56 1.67
C THR A 152 -7.20 4.18 0.41
N ALA A 153 -7.29 2.91 -0.03
CA ALA A 153 -6.79 2.48 -1.33
C ALA A 153 -7.46 3.25 -2.48
N ALA A 154 -8.75 3.59 -2.36
CA ALA A 154 -9.45 4.42 -3.35
C ALA A 154 -8.81 5.80 -3.50
N GLN A 155 -8.47 6.47 -2.39
CA GLN A 155 -7.75 7.76 -2.46
C GLN A 155 -6.37 7.64 -3.12
N ILE A 156 -5.66 6.53 -2.90
CA ILE A 156 -4.37 6.24 -3.54
C ILE A 156 -4.55 6.07 -5.06
N ASP A 157 -5.58 5.33 -5.46
CA ASP A 157 -5.91 5.03 -6.86
C ASP A 157 -6.36 6.28 -7.62
N ASP A 158 -7.30 7.05 -7.06
CA ASP A 158 -7.79 8.30 -7.63
C ASP A 158 -6.63 9.31 -7.83
N ALA A 159 -5.77 9.47 -6.83
CA ALA A 159 -4.59 10.32 -6.93
C ALA A 159 -3.55 9.82 -7.93
N PHE A 160 -3.65 8.57 -8.41
CA PHE A 160 -2.83 8.05 -9.49
C PHE A 160 -3.38 8.35 -10.88
N TRP A 161 -4.69 8.27 -11.06
CA TRP A 161 -5.33 8.46 -12.36
C TRP A 161 -5.62 9.91 -12.72
N ASP A 162 -5.79 10.80 -11.73
CA ASP A 162 -6.08 12.23 -11.94
C ASP A 162 -4.85 13.08 -12.34
N ARG A 163 -3.75 12.45 -12.78
CA ARG A 163 -2.44 13.07 -13.03
C ARG A 163 -2.16 13.41 -14.49
#